data_AF-A0A210R321-F1
#
_entry.id   AF-A0A210R321-F1
#
_cell.length_a   1.000
_cell.length_b   1.000
_cell.length_c   1.000
_cell.angle_alpha   90.00
_cell.angle_beta   90.00
_cell.angle_gamma   90.00
#
_symmetry.space_group_name_H-M   'P 1'
#
loop_
_entity.id
_entity.type
_entity.pdbx_description
1 polymer ?
#
loop_
_entity_poly.entity_id
_entity_poly.type
_entity_poly.pdbx_seq_one_letter_code
_entity_poly.pdbx_strand_id
1 'polypeptide(L)'
;MTGNNINKNDVMTGNNINKNDVMTGNNINKNDVMTGNNINKNDVMTGNNINKNDVMTGNNINKNDVMTGNNINKNDVMTGNNINKNDVMTGNNINKNDVMTRNNINTNDVMTGNNINKNDVMTGNNINNTMTSLQESMSTMLT
;
A
#
# COMPACT_ATOMS: atom_id res chain seq x y z
N MET A 1 -8.43 6.15 14.20
CA MET A 1 -8.70 7.61 14.28
C MET A 1 -9.82 7.96 13.33
N THR A 2 -10.77 8.77 13.78
CA THR A 2 -11.89 9.21 12.95
C THR A 2 -11.89 10.74 12.88
N GLY A 3 -12.11 11.30 11.70
CA GLY A 3 -12.15 12.75 11.52
C GLY A 3 -12.40 13.15 10.08
N ASN A 4 -12.80 14.40 9.84
CA ASN A 4 -13.02 14.86 8.47
C ASN A 4 -11.71 14.86 7.66
N ASN A 5 -10.64 15.37 8.27
CA ASN A 5 -9.29 15.37 7.72
C ASN A 5 -8.33 14.71 8.71
N ILE A 6 -7.55 13.74 8.22
CA ILE A 6 -6.58 12.98 8.99
C ILE A 6 -5.21 13.19 8.33
N ASN A 7 -4.24 13.64 9.11
CA ASN A 7 -2.84 13.72 8.67
C ASN A 7 -1.95 13.06 9.73
N LYS A 8 -1.14 12.08 9.33
CA LYS A 8 -0.28 11.32 10.23
C LYS A 8 1.10 11.11 9.64
N ASN A 9 2.13 11.43 10.42
CA ASN A 9 3.51 11.15 10.08
C ASN A 9 4.16 10.34 11.21
N ASP A 10 4.68 9.16 10.90
CA ASP A 10 5.40 8.31 11.86
C ASP A 10 6.84 8.06 11.39
N VAL A 11 7.81 8.20 12.30
CA VAL A 11 9.21 7.79 12.08
C VAL A 11 9.60 6.83 13.19
N MET A 12 9.99 5.61 12.84
CA MET A 12 10.36 4.57 13.81
C MET A 12 11.71 3.95 13.44
N THR A 13 12.59 3.81 14.44
CA THR A 13 13.85 3.08 14.32
C THR A 13 13.96 2.08 15.47
N GLY A 14 14.31 0.84 15.17
CA GLY A 14 14.45 -0.19 16.19
C GLY A 14 14.71 -1.56 15.62
N ASN A 15 15.12 -2.51 16.45
CA ASN A 15 15.46 -3.84 15.97
C ASN A 15 14.21 -4.58 15.44
N ASN A 16 13.09 -4.45 16.15
CA ASN A 16 11.78 -4.96 15.75
C ASN A 16 10.76 -3.80 15.80
N ILE A 17 10.04 -3.58 14.70
CA ILE A 17 8.99 -2.58 14.59
C ILE A 17 7.68 -3.29 14.26
N ASN A 18 6.64 -3.04 15.04
CA ASN A 18 5.28 -3.48 14.76
C ASN A 18 4.35 -2.25 14.82
N LYS A 19 3.62 -1.99 13.74
CA LYS A 19 2.72 -0.85 13.62
C LYS A 19 1.40 -1.29 13.01
N ASN A 20 0.31 -0.95 13.68
CA ASN A 20 -1.04 -1.12 13.16
C ASN A 20 -1.75 0.23 13.17
N ASP A 21 -2.35 0.63 12.06
CA ASP A 21 -3.17 1.84 11.98
C ASP A 21 -4.53 1.61 11.34
N VAL A 22 -5.55 2.21 11.94
CA VAL A 22 -6.92 2.23 11.42
C VAL A 22 -7.39 3.68 11.36
N MET A 23 -7.73 4.16 10.17
CA MET A 23 -8.15 5.55 9.94
C MET A 23 -9.41 5.63 9.09
N THR A 24 -10.36 6.45 9.53
CA THR A 24 -11.61 6.70 8.82
C THR A 24 -11.86 8.20 8.71
N GLY A 25 -11.97 8.73 7.49
CA GLY A 25 -12.17 10.15 7.30
C GLY A 25 -12.36 10.55 5.85
N ASN A 26 -12.84 11.76 5.57
CA ASN A 26 -13.03 12.17 4.17
C ASN A 26 -11.70 12.29 3.43
N ASN A 27 -10.69 12.90 4.06
CA ASN A 27 -9.34 12.99 3.52
C ASN A 27 -8.34 12.38 4.50
N ILE A 28 -7.57 11.40 4.04
CA ILE A 28 -6.52 10.74 4.82
C ILE A 28 -5.18 10.96 4.11
N ASN A 29 -4.20 11.52 4.82
CA ASN A 29 -2.81 11.58 4.40
C ASN A 29 -1.96 10.88 5.46
N LYS A 30 -1.18 9.87 5.06
CA LYS A 30 -0.28 9.15 5.97
C LYS A 30 1.08 8.94 5.34
N ASN A 31 2.14 9.30 6.08
CA ASN A 31 3.52 9.03 5.72
C ASN A 31 4.23 8.27 6.84
N ASP A 32 4.78 7.10 6.53
CA ASP A 32 5.60 6.35 7.49
C ASP A 32 7.02 6.11 6.98
N VAL A 33 7.99 6.30 7.87
CA VAL A 33 9.39 5.91 7.66
C VAL A 33 9.81 4.93 8.75
N MET A 34 10.15 3.70 8.38
CA MET A 34 10.53 2.65 9.32
C MET A 34 11.89 2.07 8.96
N THR A 35 12.80 2.05 9.94
CA THR A 35 14.13 1.42 9.80
C THR A 35 14.35 0.40 10.91
N GLY A 36 14.56 -0.86 10.56
CA GLY A 36 14.73 -1.92 11.56
C GLY A 36 15.04 -3.27 10.98
N ASN A 37 15.48 -4.24 11.79
CA ASN A 37 15.77 -5.58 11.27
C ASN A 37 14.50 -6.31 10.84
N ASN A 38 13.46 -6.28 11.67
CA ASN A 38 12.16 -6.84 11.35
C ASN A 38 11.08 -5.76 11.43
N ILE A 39 10.36 -5.55 10.34
CA ILE A 39 9.25 -4.59 10.26
C ILE A 39 7.98 -5.34 9.91
N ASN A 40 6.95 -5.18 10.73
CA ASN A 40 5.59 -5.61 10.45
C ASN A 40 4.67 -4.39 10.49
N LYS A 41 3.99 -4.11 9.39
CA LYS A 41 3.06 -2.98 9.29
C LYS A 41 1.73 -3.43 8.70
N ASN A 42 0.64 -3.07 9.38
CA ASN A 42 -0.71 -3.23 8.84
C ASN A 42 -1.48 -1.92 8.90
N ASP A 43 -2.02 -1.48 7.75
CA ASP A 43 -2.89 -0.31 7.71
C ASP A 43 -4.26 -0.62 7.11
N VAL A 44 -5.30 -0.06 7.73
CA VAL A 44 -6.66 -0.03 7.21
C VAL A 44 -7.12 1.42 7.10
N MET A 45 -7.47 1.85 5.90
CA MET A 45 -7.89 3.23 5.62
C MET A 45 -9.20 3.26 4.85
N THR A 46 -10.15 4.04 5.35
CA THR A 46 -11.44 4.26 4.69
C THR A 46 -11.72 5.74 4.56
N GLY A 47 -11.89 6.23 3.33
CA GLY A 47 -12.11 7.65 3.10
C GLY A 47 -12.32 8.03 1.65
N ASN A 48 -12.84 9.24 1.37
CA ASN A 48 -13.06 9.66 -0.01
C ASN A 48 -11.74 9.82 -0.77
N ASN A 49 -10.76 10.47 -0.16
CA ASN A 49 -9.42 10.63 -0.72
C ASN A 49 -8.39 10.07 0.26
N ILE A 50 -7.58 9.12 -0.21
CA ILE A 50 -6.51 8.53 0.59
C ILE A 50 -5.19 8.71 -0.14
N ASN A 51 -4.22 9.33 0.54
CA ASN A 51 -2.84 9.38 0.12
C ASN A 51 -1.96 8.70 1.16
N LYS A 52 -1.17 7.72 0.72
CA LYS A 52 -0.30 6.94 1.59
C LYS A 52 1.09 6.81 0.99
N ASN A 53 2.11 7.19 1.75
CA ASN A 53 3.49 6.96 1.37
C ASN A 53 4.24 6.22 2.47
N ASP A 54 4.88 5.10 2.13
CA ASP A 54 5.68 4.35 3.08
C ASP A 54 7.10 4.10 2.58
N VAL A 55 8.08 4.34 3.45
CA VAL A 55 9.48 4.00 3.23
C VAL A 55 9.92 3.02 4.32
N MET A 56 10.34 1.83 3.92
CA MET A 56 10.76 0.78 4.85
C MET A 56 12.12 0.19 4.50
N THR A 57 13.04 0.22 5.45
CA THR A 57 14.38 -0.38 5.31
C THR A 57 14.59 -1.40 6.41
N GLY A 58 14.85 -2.65 6.03
CA GLY A 58 15.04 -3.73 7.00
C GLY A 58 15.28 -5.11 6.42
N ASN A 59 15.86 -6.02 7.19
CA ASN A 59 16.14 -7.38 6.71
C ASN A 59 14.87 -8.12 6.31
N ASN A 60 13.85 -8.14 7.17
CA ASN A 60 12.55 -8.74 6.90
C ASN A 60 11.47 -7.67 7.00
N ILE A 61 10.68 -7.51 5.94
CA ILE A 61 9.55 -6.58 5.96
C ILE A 61 8.29 -7.32 5.53
N ASN A 62 7.28 -7.26 6.39
CA ASN A 62 5.92 -7.67 6.11
C ASN A 62 5.01 -6.45 6.15
N LYS A 63 4.26 -6.23 5.07
CA LYS A 63 3.37 -5.09 4.93
C LYS A 63 2.03 -5.53 4.38
N ASN A 64 0.95 -5.18 5.08
CA ASN A 64 -0.40 -5.38 4.58
C ASN A 64 -1.22 -4.10 4.61
N ASP A 65 -1.82 -3.75 3.48
CA ASP A 65 -2.67 -2.56 3.39
C ASP A 65 -4.05 -2.88 2.83
N VAL A 66 -5.07 -2.32 3.48
CA VAL A 66 -6.45 -2.33 2.99
C VAL A 66 -6.92 -0.88 2.87
N MET A 67 -7.27 -0.47 1.66
CA MET A 67 -7.68 0.91 1.38
C MET A 67 -9.00 0.93 0.62
N THR A 68 -9.98 1.69 1.12
CA THR A 68 -11.28 1.86 0.48
C THR A 68 -11.61 3.32 0.35
N GLY A 69 -11.81 3.80 -0.88
CA GLY A 69 -12.08 5.21 -1.13
C GLY A 69 -12.37 5.57 -2.56
N ASN A 70 -12.83 6.80 -2.84
CA ASN A 70 -13.08 7.22 -4.22
C ASN A 70 -11.79 7.40 -5.00
N ASN A 71 -10.80 8.07 -4.39
CA ASN A 71 -9.47 8.27 -4.97
C ASN A 71 -8.42 7.73 -4.01
N ILE A 72 -7.60 6.80 -4.49
CA ILE A 72 -6.52 6.23 -3.70
C ILE A 72 -5.20 6.45 -4.43
N ASN A 73 -4.25 7.07 -3.74
CA ASN A 73 -2.86 7.15 -4.17
C ASN A 73 -1.98 6.48 -3.13
N LYS A 74 -1.18 5.51 -3.57
CA LYS A 74 -0.29 4.76 -2.71
C LYS A 74 1.11 4.65 -3.33
N ASN A 75 2.13 5.05 -2.57
CA ASN A 75 3.52 4.87 -2.96
C ASN A 75 4.31 4.13 -1.88
N ASP A 76 5.00 3.06 -2.27
CA ASP A 76 5.84 2.28 -1.38
C ASP A 76 7.26 2.15 -1.88
N VAL A 77 8.22 2.36 -0.98
CA VAL A 77 9.64 2.07 -1.21
C VAL A 77 10.13 1.11 -0.13
N MET A 78 10.61 -0.06 -0.53
CA MET A 78 10.99 -1.12 0.40
C MET A 78 12.34 -1.76 0.05
N THR A 79 13.31 -1.69 0.98
CA THR A 79 14.68 -2.24 0.81
C THR A 79 15.05 -3.22 1.92
N GLY A 80 15.73 -4.34 1.61
CA GLY A 80 15.95 -5.43 2.57
C GLY A 80 16.42 -6.77 2.02
N ASN A 81 16.27 -7.86 2.79
CA ASN A 81 16.53 -9.23 2.32
C ASN A 81 15.26 -9.98 1.86
N ASN A 82 14.16 -9.91 2.63
CA ASN A 82 12.89 -10.57 2.31
C ASN A 82 11.72 -9.56 2.37
N ILE A 83 10.96 -9.40 1.27
CA ILE A 83 9.67 -8.65 1.26
C ILE A 83 8.52 -9.63 1.23
N ASN A 84 7.55 -9.41 2.10
CA ASN A 84 6.18 -9.82 1.86
C ASN A 84 5.28 -8.58 1.87
N LYS A 85 4.54 -8.37 0.80
CA LYS A 85 3.64 -7.23 0.66
C LYS A 85 2.28 -7.69 0.13
N ASN A 86 1.21 -7.32 0.82
CA ASN A 86 -0.15 -7.56 0.34
C ASN A 86 -0.97 -6.27 0.34
N ASP A 87 -1.59 -5.96 -0.79
CA ASP A 87 -2.47 -4.80 -0.90
C ASP A 87 -3.85 -5.18 -1.41
N VAL A 88 -4.88 -4.61 -0.77
CA VAL A 88 -6.25 -4.62 -1.25
C VAL A 88 -6.74 -3.19 -1.36
N MET A 89 -7.07 -2.76 -2.58
CA MET A 89 -7.50 -1.40 -2.87
C MET A 89 -8.83 -1.41 -3.62
N THR A 90 -9.83 -0.72 -3.09
CA THR A 90 -11.15 -0.58 -3.73
C THR A 90 -11.47 0.90 -3.87
N GLY A 91 -11.67 1.35 -5.11
CA GLY A 91 -11.99 2.74 -5.37
C GLY A 91 -12.20 3.11 -6.82
N ASN A 92 -12.81 4.26 -7.09
CA ASN A 92 -13.08 4.70 -8.47
C ASN A 92 -11.78 4.95 -9.24
N ASN A 93 -10.83 5.66 -8.62
CA ASN A 93 -9.51 5.92 -9.19
C ASN A 93 -8.43 5.41 -8.23
N ILE A 94 -7.59 4.51 -8.72
CA ILE A 94 -6.48 3.93 -7.98
C ILE A 94 -5.18 4.24 -8.73
N ASN A 95 -4.23 4.86 -8.03
CA ASN A 95 -2.84 4.98 -8.46
C ASN A 95 -1.94 4.31 -7.44
N LYS A 96 -1.14 3.36 -7.89
CA LYS A 96 -0.22 2.60 -7.05
C LYS A 96 1.17 2.58 -7.67
N ASN A 97 2.18 2.99 -6.90
CA ASN A 97 3.57 2.85 -7.32
C ASN A 97 4.39 2.12 -6.26
N ASP A 98 5.09 1.07 -6.66
CA ASP A 98 5.96 0.30 -5.78
C ASP A 98 7.39 0.23 -6.30
N VAL A 99 8.35 0.45 -5.41
CA VAL A 99 9.77 0.20 -5.66
C VAL A 99 10.31 -0.75 -4.60
N MET A 100 10.80 -1.90 -5.06
CA MET A 100 11.25 -2.99 -4.20
C MET A 100 12.60 -3.53 -4.67
N THR A 101 13.58 -3.63 -3.76
CA THR A 101 14.95 -4.09 -4.10
C THR A 101 15.48 -5.03 -3.03
N ARG A 102 15.60 -6.34 -3.32
CA ARG A 102 15.96 -7.43 -2.34
C ARG A 102 16.51 -8.71 -2.95
N ASN A 103 16.79 -9.71 -2.11
CA ASN A 103 16.98 -11.11 -2.54
C ASN A 103 15.66 -11.81 -2.85
N ASN A 104 14.66 -11.76 -1.94
CA ASN A 104 13.36 -12.40 -2.13
C ASN A 104 12.22 -11.38 -2.02
N ILE A 105 11.30 -11.38 -3.00
CA ILE A 105 10.11 -10.53 -3.04
C ILE A 105 8.88 -11.43 -3.24
N ASN A 106 7.88 -11.29 -2.37
CA ASN A 106 6.55 -11.84 -2.55
C ASN A 106 5.51 -10.72 -2.46
N THR A 107 4.76 -10.51 -3.52
CA THR A 107 3.74 -9.46 -3.60
C THR A 107 2.40 -10.04 -4.04
N ASN A 108 1.32 -9.64 -3.37
CA ASN A 108 -0.03 -9.96 -3.77
C ASN A 108 -0.93 -8.74 -3.74
N ASP A 109 -1.43 -8.35 -4.90
CA ASP A 109 -2.21 -7.14 -5.06
C ASP A 109 -3.59 -7.45 -5.64
N VAL A 110 -4.62 -6.92 -4.99
CA VAL A 110 -6.00 -6.93 -5.47
C VAL A 110 -6.50 -5.50 -5.59
N MET A 111 -6.86 -5.08 -6.80
CA MET A 111 -7.37 -3.74 -7.07
C MET A 111 -8.71 -3.80 -7.81
N THR A 112 -9.71 -3.10 -7.29
CA THR A 112 -11.03 -2.98 -7.93
C THR A 112 -11.38 -1.51 -8.11
N GLY A 113 -11.66 -1.10 -9.34
CA GLY A 113 -11.95 0.30 -9.65
C GLY A 113 -12.26 0.59 -11.11
N ASN A 114 -12.67 1.83 -11.40
CA ASN A 114 -12.98 2.26 -12.77
C ASN A 114 -11.71 2.61 -13.53
N ASN A 115 -10.76 3.27 -12.87
CA ASN A 115 -9.46 3.64 -13.41
C ASN A 115 -8.36 3.14 -12.46
N ILE A 116 -7.50 2.25 -12.96
CA ILE A 116 -6.39 1.70 -12.20
C ILE A 116 -5.09 2.00 -12.96
N ASN A 117 -4.18 2.72 -12.33
CA ASN A 117 -2.81 2.91 -12.80
C ASN A 117 -1.83 2.28 -11.80
N LYS A 118 -0.90 1.48 -12.32
CA LYS A 118 0.08 0.75 -11.51
C LYS A 118 1.46 0.82 -12.15
N ASN A 119 2.47 1.18 -11.35
CA ASN A 119 3.86 1.02 -11.73
C ASN A 119 4.64 0.30 -10.64
N ASP A 120 5.18 -0.88 -10.96
CA ASP A 120 6.02 -1.64 -10.04
C ASP A 120 7.42 -1.79 -10.62
N VAL A 121 8.43 -1.48 -9.80
CA VAL A 121 9.82 -1.79 -10.06
C VAL A 121 10.30 -2.76 -9.00
N MET A 122 10.58 -3.99 -9.40
CA MET A 122 11.05 -5.05 -8.50
C MET A 122 12.41 -5.56 -8.97
N THR A 123 13.41 -5.51 -8.10
CA THR A 123 14.75 -6.04 -8.36
C THR A 123 15.11 -7.06 -7.30
N GLY A 124 15.43 -8.28 -7.71
CA GLY A 124 15.91 -9.32 -6.81
C GLY A 124 16.13 -10.69 -7.42
N ASN A 125 16.64 -11.62 -6.60
CA ASN A 125 17.01 -12.96 -7.06
C ASN A 125 15.77 -13.86 -7.25
N ASN A 126 14.80 -13.77 -6.35
CA ASN A 126 13.55 -14.49 -6.42
C ASN A 126 12.38 -13.50 -6.28
N ILE A 127 11.52 -13.44 -7.30
CA ILE A 127 10.37 -12.55 -7.33
C ILE A 127 9.12 -13.39 -7.62
N ASN A 128 8.18 -13.39 -6.67
CA ASN A 128 6.83 -13.86 -6.88
C ASN A 128 5.89 -12.66 -6.81
N ASN A 129 5.14 -12.43 -7.88
CA ASN A 129 4.22 -11.31 -7.96
C ASN A 129 2.88 -11.78 -8.53
N THR A 130 1.83 -11.70 -7.70
CA THR A 130 0.46 -11.93 -8.12
C THR A 130 -0.32 -10.63 -8.09
N MET A 131 -1.06 -10.40 -9.18
CA MET A 131 -1.83 -9.19 -9.38
C MET A 131 -3.20 -9.53 -9.95
N THR A 132 -4.25 -9.06 -9.29
CA THR A 132 -5.63 -9.12 -9.78
C THR A 132 -6.19 -7.71 -9.86
N SER A 133 -6.53 -7.25 -11.06
CA SER A 133 -7.22 -5.96 -11.27
C SER A 133 -8.58 -6.21 -11.90
N LEU A 134 -9.65 -5.78 -11.21
CA LEU A 134 -11.00 -5.75 -11.76
C LEU A 134 -11.32 -4.31 -12.15
N GLN A 135 -11.32 -4.06 -13.47
CA GLN A 135 -11.70 -2.76 -14.01
C GLN A 135 -13.16 -2.80 -14.46
N GLU A 136 -14.04 -2.06 -13.79
CA GLU A 136 -15.44 -1.93 -14.22
C GLU A 136 -15.49 -0.95 -15.41
N SER A 137 -15.54 -1.49 -16.63
CA SER A 137 -15.89 -0.70 -17.79
C SER A 137 -17.38 -0.34 -17.72
N MET A 138 -17.73 0.94 -17.90
CA MET A 138 -19.11 1.32 -18.20
C MET A 138 -19.56 0.66 -19.51
N SER A 139 -20.05 -0.58 -19.43
CA SER A 139 -20.96 -1.10 -20.44
C SER A 139 -22.28 -0.37 -20.20
N THR A 140 -22.44 0.78 -20.83
CA THR A 140 -23.77 1.34 -21.06
C THR A 140 -24.62 0.23 -21.68
N MET A 141 -25.59 -0.29 -20.94
CA MET A 141 -26.72 -1.01 -21.52
C MET A 141 -27.31 -0.10 -22.59
N LEU A 142 -27.06 -0.44 -23.85
CA LEU A 142 -27.87 0.03 -24.96
C LEU A 142 -28.90 -1.08 -25.22
N THR A 143 -30.00 -1.06 -24.45
CA THR A 143 -31.31 -1.64 -24.79
C THR A 143 -32.37 -0.94 -23.96
#